data_AF-A0A8X6YNG7-F1
#
_entry.id   AF-A0A8X6YNG7-F1
#
_cell.length_a   1.000
_cell.length_b   1.000
_cell.length_c   1.000
_cell.angle_alpha   90.00
_cell.angle_beta   90.00
_cell.angle_gamma   90.00
#
_symmetry.space_group_name_H-M   'P 1'
#
loop_
_entity.id
_entity.type
_entity.pdbx_description
1 polymer ?
#
loop_
_entity_poly.entity_id
_entity_poly.type
_entity_poly.pdbx_seq_one_letter_code
_entity_poly.pdbx_strand_id
1 'polypeptide(L)'
;MDLGHVRFVLREEVLKIRRKDYLPGNVLTVHCRMWYNNEANNYGHCFAWTQIAVERRSFVWNIRQFRTFQESVCEIASASDEQSIISLKFFPSSGQNSETFICVQVCAHDQKLKTSTFRLYLMDTSGNRTNCLNDEIVFYASNKTALFTLNFLKDRIDKEKESLSPKRCFATVL
;
A
#
# COMPACT_ATOMS: atom_id res chain seq x y z
N MET A 1 12.64 35.49 23.25
CA MET A 1 12.01 34.17 23.45
C MET A 1 11.95 33.52 22.09
N ASP A 2 12.86 32.59 21.84
CA ASP A 2 13.13 32.01 20.53
C ASP A 2 12.32 30.71 20.42
N LEU A 3 11.31 30.68 19.55
CA LEU A 3 10.29 29.62 19.47
C LEU A 3 10.25 28.94 18.10
N GLY A 4 11.44 28.78 17.48
CA GLY A 4 11.64 27.93 16.32
C GLY A 4 12.72 26.90 16.64
N HIS A 5 12.42 25.61 16.49
CA HIS A 5 13.46 24.58 16.61
C HIS A 5 14.50 24.84 15.51
N VAL A 6 15.76 25.08 15.89
CA VAL A 6 16.87 25.45 14.97
C VAL A 6 17.15 24.38 13.90
N ARG A 7 16.59 23.18 14.04
CA ARG A 7 16.75 22.07 13.10
C ARG A 7 15.41 21.52 12.67
N PHE A 8 15.25 21.40 11.36
CA PHE A 8 14.19 20.61 10.76
C PHE A 8 14.36 19.14 11.15
N VAL A 9 13.28 18.56 11.68
CA VAL A 9 13.22 17.14 12.03
C VAL A 9 12.78 16.37 10.80
N LEU A 10 13.42 15.23 10.53
CA LEU A 10 13.06 14.41 9.38
C LEU A 10 11.62 13.88 9.52
N ARG A 11 10.90 13.83 8.41
CA ARG A 11 9.51 13.31 8.37
C ARG A 11 9.40 11.90 8.96
N GLU A 12 10.39 11.05 8.72
CA GLU A 12 10.42 9.67 9.25
C GLU A 12 10.56 9.65 10.77
N GLU A 13 11.37 10.54 11.34
CA GLU A 13 11.50 10.69 12.78
C GLU A 13 10.17 11.14 13.39
N VAL A 14 9.49 12.12 12.79
CA VAL A 14 8.18 12.61 13.22
C VAL A 14 7.11 11.52 13.11
N LEU A 15 7.03 10.78 12.00
CA LEU A 15 5.91 9.87 11.73
C LEU A 15 6.10 8.46 12.30
N LYS A 16 7.35 7.99 12.47
CA LYS A 16 7.65 6.61 12.90
C LYS A 16 8.24 6.56 14.31
N ILE A 17 9.27 7.34 14.59
CA ILE A 17 10.10 7.18 15.81
C ILE A 17 9.47 7.95 16.98
N ARG A 18 9.14 9.22 16.76
CA ARG A 18 8.71 10.17 17.80
C ARG A 18 7.29 10.65 17.58
N ARG A 19 6.45 9.79 16.97
CA ARG A 19 5.06 10.11 16.64
C ARG A 19 4.27 10.64 17.83
N LYS A 20 4.45 10.05 19.02
CA LYS A 20 3.74 10.51 20.24
C LYS A 20 4.15 11.91 20.68
N ASP A 21 5.40 12.31 20.44
CA ASP A 21 5.93 13.63 20.81
C ASP A 21 5.40 14.72 19.87
N TYR A 22 5.32 14.43 18.57
CA TYR A 22 4.96 15.41 17.54
C TYR A 22 3.48 15.36 17.11
N LEU A 23 2.81 14.22 17.30
CA LEU A 23 1.41 13.97 16.94
C LEU A 23 0.64 13.34 18.13
N PRO A 24 0.58 14.01 19.29
CA PRO A 24 -0.19 13.50 20.43
C PRO A 24 -1.66 13.35 20.01
N GLY A 25 -2.25 12.16 20.26
CA GLY A 25 -3.62 11.86 19.84
C GLY A 25 -3.83 11.88 18.32
N ASN A 26 -2.77 11.75 17.50
CA ASN A 26 -2.78 11.92 16.04
C ASN A 26 -3.16 13.33 15.57
N VAL A 27 -3.00 14.35 16.41
CA VAL A 27 -3.26 15.75 16.05
C VAL A 27 -1.92 16.45 15.75
N LEU A 28 -1.80 17.02 14.55
CA LEU A 28 -0.67 17.88 14.19
C LEU A 28 -0.98 19.33 14.61
N THR A 29 -0.25 19.85 15.59
CA THR A 29 -0.36 21.26 15.99
C THR A 29 0.76 22.04 15.30
N VAL A 30 0.39 23.01 14.45
CA VAL A 30 1.35 23.89 13.77
C VAL A 30 1.21 25.29 14.34
N HIS A 31 2.32 25.88 14.79
CA HIS A 31 2.37 27.28 15.21
C HIS A 31 3.03 28.12 14.13
N CYS A 32 2.23 28.87 13.37
CA CYS A 32 2.72 29.75 12.30
C CYS A 32 2.74 31.20 12.78
N ARG A 33 3.87 31.90 12.59
CA ARG A 33 3.94 33.36 12.73
C ARG A 33 3.99 33.97 11.33
N MET A 34 2.88 34.52 10.88
CA MET A 34 2.82 35.26 9.63
C MET A 34 2.98 36.75 9.92
N TRP A 35 3.86 37.43 9.21
CA TRP A 35 4.04 38.88 9.31
C TRP A 35 3.38 39.51 8.08
N TYR A 36 2.28 40.23 8.28
CA TYR A 36 1.68 41.08 7.25
C TYR A 36 1.75 42.52 7.74
N ASN A 37 2.57 43.34 7.07
CA ASN A 37 2.69 44.80 7.24
C ASN A 37 2.75 45.34 8.69
N ASN A 38 3.65 44.83 9.54
CA ASN A 38 4.02 45.40 10.85
C ASN A 38 2.88 45.66 11.87
N GLU A 39 1.61 45.36 11.57
CA GLU A 39 0.47 45.50 12.47
C GLU A 39 -0.09 44.12 12.81
N ALA A 40 0.67 43.34 13.59
CA ALA A 40 0.25 42.03 14.05
C ALA A 40 -0.40 42.14 15.44
N ASN A 41 -1.70 42.45 15.50
CA ASN A 41 -2.45 42.48 16.77
C ASN A 41 -3.65 41.52 16.84
N ASN A 42 -3.95 40.77 15.78
CA ASN A 42 -5.07 39.83 15.80
C ASN A 42 -4.58 38.38 15.61
N TYR A 43 -4.74 37.57 16.65
CA TYR A 43 -4.64 36.12 16.55
C TYR A 43 -5.80 35.61 15.69
N GLY A 44 -5.52 35.27 14.43
CA GLY A 44 -6.49 34.60 13.55
C GLY A 44 -6.31 33.09 13.59
N HIS A 45 -7.41 32.35 13.50
CA HIS A 45 -7.35 30.90 13.25
C HIS A 45 -7.10 30.66 11.76
N CYS A 46 -6.01 29.96 11.43
CA CYS A 46 -5.77 29.45 10.10
C CYS A 46 -6.25 28.00 10.01
N PHE A 47 -7.08 27.71 9.02
CA PHE A 47 -7.50 26.36 8.70
C PHE A 47 -6.77 25.91 7.44
N ALA A 48 -6.10 24.77 7.50
CA ALA A 48 -5.56 24.09 6.34
C ALA A 48 -6.35 22.81 6.12
N TRP A 49 -6.79 22.57 4.88
CA TRP A 49 -7.54 21.38 4.50
C TRP A 49 -6.67 20.58 3.54
N THR A 50 -6.46 19.31 3.84
CA THR A 50 -5.79 18.39 2.93
C THR A 50 -6.86 17.57 2.23
N GLN A 51 -6.99 17.71 0.91
CA GLN A 51 -7.83 16.83 0.11
C GLN A 51 -7.04 15.57 -0.24
N ILE A 52 -7.46 14.44 0.30
CA ILE A 52 -6.90 13.13 -0.06
C ILE A 52 -7.87 12.50 -1.06
N ALA A 53 -7.43 12.39 -2.32
CA ALA A 53 -8.16 11.62 -3.32
C ALA A 53 -8.00 10.12 -2.99
N VAL A 54 -9.12 9.39 -2.94
CA VAL A 54 -9.14 7.95 -2.70
C VAL A 54 -9.74 7.28 -3.93
N GLU A 55 -9.02 6.34 -4.53
CA GLU A 55 -9.51 5.54 -5.65
C GLU A 55 -9.61 4.07 -5.23
N ARG A 56 -10.81 3.51 -5.35
CA ARG A 56 -11.04 2.09 -5.06
C ARG A 56 -11.12 1.30 -6.36
N ARG A 57 -10.25 0.31 -6.51
CA ARG A 57 -10.25 -0.67 -7.59
C ARG A 57 -10.45 -2.07 -7.04
N SER A 58 -11.16 -2.91 -7.79
CA SER A 58 -11.34 -4.32 -7.46
C SER A 58 -11.45 -5.12 -8.74
N PHE A 59 -10.71 -6.20 -8.84
CA PHE A 59 -10.69 -7.02 -10.04
C PHE A 59 -10.39 -8.48 -9.72
N VAL A 60 -10.80 -9.35 -10.64
CA VAL A 60 -10.46 -10.75 -10.64
C VAL A 60 -9.32 -10.96 -11.63
N TRP A 61 -8.19 -11.42 -11.14
CA TRP A 61 -7.03 -11.79 -11.93
C TRP A 61 -6.94 -13.31 -12.06
N ASN A 62 -7.03 -13.81 -13.28
CA ASN A 62 -6.92 -15.22 -13.57
C ASN A 62 -5.46 -15.60 -13.84
N ILE A 63 -4.83 -16.29 -12.90
CA ILE A 63 -3.45 -16.77 -13.07
C ILE A 63 -3.51 -18.13 -13.77
N ARG A 64 -3.25 -18.11 -15.09
CA ARG A 64 -3.18 -19.32 -15.90
C ARG A 64 -1.92 -20.10 -15.54
N GLN A 65 -2.00 -21.43 -15.65
CA GLN A 65 -0.86 -22.33 -15.44
C GLN A 65 -0.16 -22.11 -14.08
N PHE A 66 -0.95 -21.98 -13.01
CA PHE A 66 -0.46 -21.69 -11.66
C PHE A 66 0.66 -22.63 -11.17
N ARG A 67 0.74 -23.86 -11.67
CA ARG A 67 1.80 -24.81 -11.29
C ARG A 67 3.15 -24.54 -11.96
N THR A 68 3.16 -23.85 -13.10
CA THR A 68 4.34 -23.68 -13.96
C THR A 68 4.64 -22.22 -14.27
N PHE A 69 3.88 -21.25 -13.74
CA PHE A 69 4.15 -19.84 -13.99
C PHE A 69 5.45 -19.43 -13.30
N GLN A 70 6.28 -18.67 -14.02
CA GLN A 70 7.49 -18.06 -13.48
C GLN A 70 7.22 -16.66 -12.94
N GLU A 71 6.36 -15.90 -13.63
CA GLU A 71 5.93 -14.59 -13.22
C GLU A 71 4.57 -14.30 -13.83
N SER A 72 3.73 -13.57 -13.11
CA SER A 72 2.53 -12.96 -13.64
C SER A 72 2.48 -11.51 -13.18
N VAL A 73 2.16 -10.59 -14.09
CA VAL A 73 2.04 -9.16 -13.79
C VAL A 73 0.63 -8.69 -14.08
N CYS A 74 0.07 -7.90 -13.17
CA CYS A 74 -1.19 -7.20 -13.35
C CYS A 74 -0.99 -5.71 -13.10
N GLU A 75 -1.32 -4.91 -14.11
CA GLU A 75 -1.33 -3.45 -14.02
C GLU A 75 -2.70 -2.98 -13.56
N ILE A 76 -2.70 -2.05 -12.61
CA ILE A 76 -3.89 -1.40 -12.10
C ILE A 76 -3.85 0.05 -12.58
N ALA A 77 -4.74 0.36 -13.51
CA ALA A 77 -4.89 1.70 -14.04
C ALA A 77 -5.79 2.55 -13.13
N SER A 78 -5.45 3.83 -13.03
CA SER A 78 -6.29 4.90 -12.51
C SER A 78 -7.62 4.96 -13.26
N ALA A 79 -8.69 5.28 -12.54
CA ALA A 79 -10.02 5.42 -13.10
C ALA A 79 -10.22 6.73 -13.86
N SER A 80 -9.40 7.75 -13.60
CA SER A 80 -9.57 9.07 -14.20
C SER A 80 -8.88 9.25 -15.55
N ASP A 81 -7.74 8.58 -15.75
CA ASP A 81 -6.88 8.79 -16.92
C ASP A 81 -6.28 7.50 -17.51
N GLU A 82 -6.72 6.34 -17.00
CA GLU A 82 -6.29 5.00 -17.43
C GLU A 82 -4.76 4.75 -17.34
N GLN A 83 -4.01 5.63 -16.68
CA GLN A 83 -2.58 5.44 -16.47
C GLN A 83 -2.34 4.40 -15.37
N SER A 84 -1.35 3.53 -15.54
CA SER A 84 -1.00 2.56 -14.50
C SER A 84 -0.50 3.28 -13.24
N ILE A 85 -1.18 3.05 -12.12
CA ILE A 85 -0.81 3.61 -10.82
C ILE A 85 -0.06 2.60 -9.96
N ILE A 86 -0.38 1.31 -10.10
CA ILE A 86 0.19 0.20 -9.33
C ILE A 86 0.36 -1.00 -10.26
N SER A 87 1.48 -1.72 -10.14
CA SER A 87 1.59 -3.09 -10.65
C SER A 87 1.72 -4.11 -9.54
N LEU A 88 1.08 -5.25 -9.74
CA LEU A 88 1.20 -6.44 -8.91
C LEU A 88 2.00 -7.48 -9.67
N LYS A 89 3.10 -7.94 -9.09
CA LYS A 89 3.86 -9.07 -9.62
C LYS A 89 3.73 -10.27 -8.70
N PHE A 90 3.29 -11.38 -9.26
CA PHE A 90 3.24 -12.68 -8.62
C PHE A 90 4.38 -13.52 -9.17
N PHE A 91 5.20 -14.07 -8.29
CA PHE A 91 6.26 -15.00 -8.69
C PHE A 91 6.48 -16.04 -7.59
N PRO A 92 6.76 -17.30 -7.95
CA PRO A 92 7.22 -18.28 -7.00
C PRO A 92 8.63 -17.91 -6.54
N SER A 93 8.92 -18.16 -5.28
CA SER A 93 10.25 -18.01 -4.71
C SER A 93 10.54 -19.21 -3.82
N SER A 94 11.79 -19.66 -3.84
CA SER A 94 12.26 -20.85 -3.13
C SER A 94 12.94 -20.44 -1.83
N GLY A 95 12.49 -21.00 -0.71
CA GLY A 95 13.17 -20.92 0.58
C GLY A 95 14.33 -21.90 0.70
N GLN A 96 15.09 -21.78 1.79
CA GLN A 96 16.26 -22.63 2.06
C GLN A 96 15.94 -24.13 2.15
N ASN A 97 14.69 -24.52 2.43
CA ASN A 97 14.27 -25.90 2.65
C ASN A 97 13.43 -26.50 1.51
N SER A 98 13.60 -26.05 0.26
CA SER A 98 12.74 -26.45 -0.89
C SER A 98 11.25 -26.10 -0.74
N GLU A 99 10.92 -25.29 0.26
CA GLU A 99 9.62 -24.64 0.37
C GLU A 99 9.47 -23.62 -0.76
N THR A 100 8.38 -23.71 -1.50
CA THR A 100 8.05 -22.76 -2.56
C THR A 100 6.93 -21.89 -2.04
N PHE A 101 7.18 -20.61 -1.90
CA PHE A 101 6.17 -19.62 -1.54
C PHE A 101 5.85 -18.77 -2.75
N ILE A 102 4.64 -18.20 -2.77
CA ILE A 102 4.29 -17.18 -3.75
C ILE A 102 4.57 -15.82 -3.14
N CYS A 103 5.40 -15.04 -3.81
CA CYS A 103 5.63 -13.66 -3.50
C CYS A 103 4.66 -12.78 -4.27
N VAL A 104 4.19 -11.72 -3.62
CA VAL A 104 3.46 -10.63 -4.23
C VAL A 104 4.26 -9.36 -4.04
N GLN A 105 4.74 -8.80 -5.14
CA GLN A 105 5.38 -7.51 -5.15
C GLN A 105 4.37 -6.46 -5.64
N VAL A 106 4.19 -5.42 -4.85
CA VAL A 106 3.34 -4.27 -5.18
C VAL A 106 4.26 -3.10 -5.50
N CYS A 107 4.18 -2.57 -6.72
CA CYS A 107 4.98 -1.45 -7.18
C CYS A 107 4.07 -0.25 -7.49
N ALA A 108 4.31 0.89 -6.83
CA ALA A 108 3.66 2.15 -7.16
C ALA A 108 4.40 2.84 -8.31
N HIS A 109 3.66 3.30 -9.31
CA HIS A 109 4.22 4.06 -10.45
C HIS A 109 3.95 5.56 -10.29
N ASP A 110 2.74 5.91 -9.87
CA ASP A 110 2.34 7.30 -9.64
C ASP A 110 3.05 7.91 -8.42
N GLN A 111 3.65 9.08 -8.61
CA GLN A 111 4.31 9.84 -7.55
C GLN A 111 3.32 10.47 -6.55
N LYS A 112 2.07 10.66 -6.96
CA LYS A 112 1.00 11.20 -6.12
C LYS A 112 0.47 10.15 -5.15
N LEU A 113 0.56 8.87 -5.48
CA LEU A 113 0.17 7.76 -4.61
C LEU A 113 1.08 7.73 -3.36
N LYS A 114 0.49 7.97 -2.19
CA LYS A 114 1.23 7.96 -0.90
C LYS A 114 0.96 6.71 -0.08
N THR A 115 -0.25 6.20 -0.14
CA THR A 115 -0.68 5.04 0.63
C THR A 115 -1.59 4.19 -0.24
N SER A 116 -1.62 2.90 0.01
CA SER A 116 -2.65 2.02 -0.53
C SER A 116 -3.01 0.95 0.48
N THR A 117 -4.30 0.65 0.60
CA THR A 117 -4.73 -0.55 1.33
C THR A 117 -4.91 -1.68 0.33
N PHE A 118 -4.13 -2.74 0.52
CA PHE A 118 -4.10 -3.88 -0.37
C PHE A 118 -4.77 -5.08 0.27
N ARG A 119 -5.79 -5.62 -0.41
CA ARG A 119 -6.45 -6.87 -0.01
C ARG A 119 -6.40 -7.88 -1.13
N LEU A 120 -5.84 -9.04 -0.84
CA LEU A 120 -5.78 -10.17 -1.75
C LEU A 120 -6.60 -11.33 -1.21
N TYR A 121 -7.37 -11.95 -2.11
CA TYR A 121 -8.13 -13.14 -1.83
C TYR A 121 -7.83 -14.21 -2.87
N LEU A 122 -7.74 -15.46 -2.43
CA LEU A 122 -7.81 -16.62 -3.30
C LEU A 122 -9.28 -16.99 -3.49
N MET A 123 -9.69 -17.20 -4.73
CA MET A 123 -11.05 -17.60 -5.09
C MET A 123 -11.06 -19.04 -5.63
N ASP A 124 -11.96 -19.86 -5.10
CA ASP A 124 -12.21 -21.21 -5.59
C ASP A 124 -13.16 -21.23 -6.81
N THR A 125 -13.44 -22.42 -7.34
CA THR A 125 -14.39 -22.62 -8.46
C THR A 125 -15.81 -22.21 -8.16
N SER A 126 -16.21 -22.28 -6.89
CA SER A 126 -17.55 -21.94 -6.41
C SER A 126 -17.68 -20.44 -6.13
N GLY A 127 -16.60 -19.67 -6.27
CA GLY A 127 -16.54 -18.24 -6.02
C GLY A 127 -16.30 -17.87 -4.56
N ASN A 128 -16.05 -18.85 -3.67
CA ASN A 128 -15.72 -18.58 -2.28
C ASN A 128 -14.35 -17.92 -2.19
N ARG A 129 -14.23 -16.95 -1.28
CA ARG A 129 -13.03 -16.13 -1.12
C ARG A 129 -12.34 -16.46 0.18
N THR A 130 -11.06 -16.82 0.12
CA THR A 130 -10.21 -16.86 1.31
C THR A 130 -9.29 -15.65 1.32
N ASN A 131 -9.26 -14.91 2.42
CA ASN A 131 -8.31 -13.80 2.60
C ASN A 131 -6.88 -14.33 2.65
N CYS A 132 -6.01 -13.74 1.84
CA CYS A 132 -4.61 -14.09 1.70
C CYS A 132 -3.67 -13.01 2.23
N LEU A 133 -4.05 -11.74 2.05
CA LEU A 133 -3.29 -10.57 2.46
C LEU A 133 -4.25 -9.43 2.71
N ASN A 134 -4.04 -8.68 3.78
CA ASN A 134 -4.75 -7.45 4.09
C ASN A 134 -3.76 -6.53 4.80
N ASP A 135 -3.18 -5.60 4.06
CA ASP A 135 -2.12 -4.74 4.57
C ASP A 135 -2.24 -3.30 4.04
N GLU A 136 -1.66 -2.36 4.77
CA GLU A 136 -1.55 -0.96 4.38
C GLU A 136 -0.10 -0.65 3.99
N ILE A 137 0.08 -0.21 2.74
CA ILE A 137 1.38 0.13 2.19
C ILE A 137 1.53 1.64 2.18
N VAL A 138 2.61 2.14 2.76
CA VAL A 138 3.02 3.54 2.65
C VAL A 138 4.17 3.63 1.67
N PHE A 139 3.96 4.35 0.56
CA PHE A 139 4.97 4.59 -0.46
C PHE A 139 5.75 5.86 -0.15
N TYR A 140 7.07 5.74 -0.14
CA TYR A 140 8.00 6.84 0.02
C TYR A 140 8.64 7.19 -1.32
N ALA A 141 9.16 8.41 -1.46
CA ALA A 141 9.85 8.81 -2.70
C ALA A 141 11.03 7.88 -3.06
N SER A 142 11.71 7.34 -2.03
CA SER A 142 12.82 6.40 -2.13
C SER A 142 12.40 4.92 -2.17
N ASN A 143 11.18 4.59 -1.75
CA ASN A 143 10.68 3.22 -1.72
C ASN A 143 9.25 3.14 -2.25
N LYS A 144 9.15 2.71 -3.52
CA LYS A 144 7.88 2.54 -4.24
C LYS A 144 7.41 1.09 -4.29
N THR A 145 8.07 0.19 -3.56
CA THR A 145 7.82 -1.23 -3.69
C THR A 145 7.61 -1.87 -2.32
N ALA A 146 6.60 -2.72 -2.23
CA ALA A 146 6.36 -3.60 -1.09
C ALA A 146 6.41 -5.06 -1.54
N LEU A 147 6.98 -5.94 -0.74
CA LEU A 147 7.08 -7.37 -1.01
C LEU A 147 6.39 -8.15 0.11
N PHE A 148 5.49 -9.04 -0.27
CA PHE A 148 4.74 -9.91 0.63
C PHE A 148 4.94 -11.35 0.27
N THR A 149 5.01 -12.22 1.29
CA THR A 149 5.13 -13.66 1.11
C THR A 149 3.83 -14.35 1.53
N LEU A 150 3.25 -15.14 0.62
CA LEU A 150 2.03 -15.90 0.85
C LEU A 150 2.36 -17.33 1.27
N ASN A 151 2.63 -17.53 2.56
CA ASN A 151 3.14 -18.80 3.11
C ASN A 151 2.17 -19.99 3.00
N PHE A 152 0.85 -19.74 2.96
CA PHE A 152 -0.17 -20.80 3.03
C PHE A 152 -0.64 -21.32 1.66
N LEU A 153 -0.13 -20.78 0.54
CA LEU A 153 -0.64 -21.16 -0.78
C LEU A 153 -0.20 -22.58 -1.20
N LYS A 154 1.03 -23.01 -0.89
CA LYS A 154 1.54 -24.33 -1.31
C LYS A 154 0.70 -25.48 -0.73
N ASP A 155 0.54 -25.53 0.59
CA ASP A 155 -0.23 -26.58 1.27
C ASP A 155 -1.69 -26.65 0.80
N ARG A 156 -2.28 -25.51 0.43
CA ARG A 156 -3.66 -25.47 -0.09
C ARG A 156 -3.76 -25.86 -1.56
N ILE A 157 -2.75 -25.52 -2.37
CA ILE A 157 -2.66 -25.99 -3.77
C ILE A 157 -2.45 -27.50 -3.81
N ASP A 158 -1.61 -28.03 -2.92
CA ASP A 158 -1.30 -29.44 -2.85
C ASP A 158 -2.46 -30.27 -2.28
N LYS A 159 -3.27 -29.69 -1.38
CA LYS A 159 -4.52 -30.31 -0.87
C LYS A 159 -5.68 -30.30 -1.88
N GLU A 160 -5.74 -29.31 -2.79
CA GLU A 160 -6.76 -29.22 -3.85
C GLU A 160 -6.41 -30.02 -5.12
N LYS A 161 -5.56 -31.05 -5.00
CA LYS A 161 -5.03 -31.85 -6.11
C LYS A 161 -6.08 -32.42 -7.08
N GLU A 162 -7.35 -32.48 -6.71
CA GLU A 162 -8.43 -33.08 -7.51
C GLU A 162 -9.29 -32.09 -8.33
N SER A 163 -9.09 -30.77 -8.25
CA SER A 163 -9.83 -29.83 -9.11
C SER A 163 -8.90 -29.00 -10.01
N LEU A 164 -8.95 -29.29 -11.31
CA LEU A 164 -8.13 -28.72 -12.39
C LEU A 164 -8.60 -27.32 -12.84
N SER A 165 -9.06 -26.49 -11.91
CA SER A 165 -9.64 -25.20 -12.27
C SER A 165 -8.64 -24.04 -12.24
N PRO A 166 -8.79 -23.05 -13.12
CA PRO A 166 -8.02 -21.81 -13.07
C PRO A 166 -8.19 -21.13 -11.70
N LYS A 167 -7.06 -20.92 -10.99
CA LYS A 167 -7.08 -20.17 -9.73
C LYS A 167 -7.26 -18.70 -10.03
N ARG A 168 -8.34 -18.12 -9.50
CA ARG A 168 -8.67 -16.72 -9.63
C ARG A 168 -8.22 -16.00 -8.36
N CYS A 169 -7.42 -14.96 -8.50
CA CYS A 169 -7.09 -14.05 -7.43
C CYS A 169 -8.05 -12.86 -7.50
N PHE A 170 -8.65 -12.48 -6.38
CA PHE A 170 -9.40 -11.23 -6.29
C PHE A 170 -8.57 -10.23 -5.50
N ALA A 171 -8.24 -9.11 -6.13
CA ALA A 171 -7.51 -8.04 -5.48
C ALA A 171 -8.43 -6.82 -5.35
N THR A 172 -8.46 -6.24 -4.16
CA THR A 172 -9.01 -4.92 -3.91
C THR A 172 -7.87 -4.00 -3.52
N VAL A 173 -7.79 -2.87 -4.21
CA VAL A 173 -6.82 -1.82 -3.95
C VAL A 173 -7.61 -0.55 -3.65
N LEU A 174 -7.32 0.05 -2.51
CA LEU A 174 -7.90 1.30 -2.02
C LEU A 174 -6.79 2.34 -1.87
#